data_AF-A0A6G8FX84-F1
#
_entry.id   AF-A0A6G8FX84-F1
#
_cell.length_a   1.000
_cell.length_b   1.000
_cell.length_c   1.000
_cell.angle_alpha   90.00
_cell.angle_beta   90.00
_cell.angle_gamma   90.00
#
_symmetry.space_group_name_H-M   'P 1'
#
loop_
_entity.id
_entity.type
_entity.pdbx_description
1 polymer ?
#
loop_
_entity_poly.entity_id
_entity_poly.type
_entity_poly.pdbx_seq_one_letter_code
_entity_poly.pdbx_strand_id
1 'polypeptide(L)'
;MTADPRAALARLVAALERHLEVSSTRRGDEDPAVVAAYEDVADAFEDYDGALYDAYGEMTPLDLYTGDDEDDEPDDGSERGSGEREGEGDLDDHDDEDGDGSRIYSGLDDDYDDEDEDD
;
A
#
# COMPACT_ATOMS: atom_id res chain seq x y z
N MET A 1 -3.02 21.17 -16.46
CA MET A 1 -3.93 21.54 -15.37
C MET A 1 -3.85 20.39 -14.39
N THR A 2 -3.33 20.59 -13.19
CA THR A 2 -3.39 19.55 -12.14
C THR A 2 -4.86 19.24 -11.88
N ALA A 3 -5.25 17.98 -12.04
CA ALA A 3 -6.58 17.52 -11.70
C ALA A 3 -6.71 17.47 -10.17
N ASP A 4 -7.86 17.90 -9.63
CA ASP A 4 -8.14 17.79 -8.20
C ASP A 4 -8.28 16.29 -7.82
N PRO A 5 -7.41 15.74 -6.94
CA PRO A 5 -7.44 14.34 -6.57
C PRO A 5 -8.80 13.91 -6.00
N ARG A 6 -9.50 14.81 -5.29
CA ARG A 6 -10.80 14.50 -4.71
C ARG A 6 -11.87 14.34 -5.80
N ALA A 7 -11.80 15.17 -6.83
CA ALA A 7 -12.70 15.08 -7.98
C ALA A 7 -12.37 13.84 -8.83
N ALA A 8 -11.09 13.51 -9.03
CA ALA A 8 -10.66 12.31 -9.73
C ALA A 8 -11.10 11.03 -8.99
N LEU A 9 -10.92 10.98 -7.67
CA LEU A 9 -11.39 9.88 -6.83
C LEU A 9 -12.91 9.66 -6.94
N ALA A 10 -13.69 10.73 -6.94
CA ALA A 10 -15.14 10.62 -7.11
C ALA A 10 -15.54 10.03 -8.48
N ARG A 11 -14.77 10.34 -9.54
CA ARG A 11 -14.97 9.73 -10.87
C ARG A 11 -14.62 8.25 -10.88
N LEU A 12 -13.49 7.88 -10.26
CA LEU A 12 -13.07 6.48 -10.13
C LEU A 12 -14.13 5.65 -9.39
N VAL A 13 -14.65 6.15 -8.26
CA VAL A 13 -15.72 5.46 -7.50
C VAL A 13 -16.97 5.27 -8.37
N ALA A 14 -17.40 6.31 -9.09
CA ALA A 14 -18.55 6.21 -9.98
C ALA A 14 -18.34 5.20 -11.13
N ALA A 15 -17.13 5.16 -11.71
CA ALA A 15 -16.76 4.18 -12.73
C ALA A 15 -16.80 2.75 -12.18
N LEU A 16 -16.27 2.51 -10.98
CA LEU A 16 -16.31 1.22 -10.30
C LEU A 16 -17.76 0.75 -10.02
N GLU A 17 -18.61 1.65 -9.52
CA GLU A 17 -20.04 1.36 -9.30
C GLU A 17 -20.75 1.00 -10.61
N ARG A 18 -20.47 1.74 -11.68
CA ARG A 18 -21.02 1.48 -13.02
C ARG A 18 -20.53 0.14 -13.56
N HIS A 19 -19.24 -0.17 -13.45
CA HIS A 19 -18.67 -1.44 -13.86
C HIS A 19 -19.33 -2.61 -13.11
N LEU A 20 -19.59 -2.48 -11.81
CA LEU A 20 -20.32 -3.47 -11.03
C LEU A 20 -21.77 -3.64 -11.51
N GLU A 21 -22.48 -2.54 -11.76
CA GLU A 21 -23.86 -2.56 -12.27
C GLU A 21 -23.95 -3.32 -13.59
N VAL A 22 -23.09 -3.00 -14.57
CA VAL A 22 -23.07 -3.69 -15.87
C VAL A 22 -22.69 -5.16 -15.69
N SER A 23 -21.66 -5.44 -14.91
CA SER A 23 -21.20 -6.81 -14.64
C SER A 23 -22.30 -7.68 -14.04
N SER A 24 -23.12 -7.11 -13.15
CA SER A 24 -24.24 -7.82 -12.52
C SER A 24 -25.40 -8.13 -13.46
N THR A 25 -25.49 -7.44 -14.59
CA THR A 25 -26.57 -7.58 -15.59
C THR A 25 -26.10 -8.17 -16.92
N ARG A 26 -24.82 -8.56 -17.00
CA ARG A 26 -24.15 -9.02 -18.22
C ARG A 26 -24.88 -10.20 -18.87
N ARG A 27 -24.95 -10.19 -20.20
CA ARG A 27 -25.54 -11.28 -20.99
C ARG A 27 -24.46 -12.04 -21.75
N GLY A 28 -23.92 -13.06 -21.11
CA GLY A 28 -22.85 -13.90 -21.67
C GLY A 28 -21.48 -13.56 -21.11
N ASP A 29 -20.46 -14.29 -21.57
CA ASP A 29 -19.10 -14.22 -21.03
C ASP A 29 -18.30 -13.02 -21.54
N GLU A 30 -18.65 -12.48 -22.72
CA GLU A 30 -18.00 -11.31 -23.36
C GLU A 30 -19.04 -10.24 -23.70
N ASP A 31 -19.66 -9.66 -22.67
CA ASP A 31 -20.60 -8.56 -22.88
C ASP A 31 -19.83 -7.26 -23.22
N PRO A 32 -20.03 -6.65 -24.40
CA PRO A 32 -19.31 -5.44 -24.81
C PRO A 32 -19.50 -4.26 -23.84
N ALA A 33 -20.64 -4.21 -23.13
CA ALA A 33 -20.86 -3.17 -22.14
C ALA A 33 -19.95 -3.33 -20.92
N VAL A 34 -19.61 -4.57 -20.55
CA VAL A 34 -18.67 -4.84 -19.44
C VAL A 34 -17.26 -4.45 -19.85
N VAL A 35 -16.86 -4.75 -21.09
CA VAL A 35 -15.54 -4.36 -21.63
C VAL A 35 -15.40 -2.84 -21.65
N ALA A 36 -16.39 -2.11 -22.16
CA ALA A 36 -16.36 -0.65 -22.15
C ALA A 36 -16.30 -0.08 -20.71
N ALA A 37 -17.08 -0.66 -19.79
CA ALA A 37 -17.05 -0.22 -18.40
C ALA A 37 -15.72 -0.56 -17.68
N TYR A 38 -15.00 -1.60 -18.14
CA TYR A 38 -13.65 -1.90 -17.67
C TYR A 38 -12.64 -0.83 -18.16
N GLU A 39 -12.70 -0.46 -19.44
CA GLU A 39 -11.88 0.63 -19.99
C GLU A 39 -12.15 1.95 -19.26
N ASP A 40 -13.42 2.28 -19.00
CA ASP A 40 -13.80 3.48 -18.23
C ASP A 40 -13.19 3.49 -16.81
N VAL A 41 -13.07 2.32 -16.16
CA VAL A 41 -12.43 2.20 -14.84
C VAL A 41 -10.91 2.40 -14.94
N ALA A 42 -10.28 1.83 -15.96
CA ALA A 42 -8.84 1.97 -16.20
C ALA A 42 -8.46 3.44 -16.39
N ASP A 43 -9.13 4.14 -17.30
CA ASP A 43 -8.90 5.57 -17.56
C ASP A 43 -9.10 6.41 -16.29
N ALA A 44 -10.19 6.16 -15.55
CA ALA A 44 -10.49 6.90 -14.32
C ALA A 44 -9.48 6.63 -13.20
N PHE A 45 -8.86 5.45 -13.19
CA PHE A 45 -7.81 5.09 -12.24
C PHE A 45 -6.51 5.83 -12.56
N GLU A 46 -6.06 5.84 -13.82
CA GLU A 46 -4.87 6.59 -14.25
C GLU A 46 -5.01 8.08 -13.95
N ASP A 47 -6.18 8.66 -14.21
CA ASP A 47 -6.49 10.05 -13.88
C ASP A 47 -6.38 10.33 -12.39
N TYR A 48 -6.85 9.40 -11.54
CA TYR A 48 -6.76 9.53 -10.09
C TYR A 48 -5.32 9.38 -9.58
N ASP A 49 -4.59 8.39 -10.06
CA ASP A 49 -3.22 8.12 -9.65
C ASP A 49 -2.29 9.27 -10.06
N GLY A 50 -2.43 9.76 -11.30
CA GLY A 50 -1.73 10.95 -11.78
C GLY A 50 -2.08 12.22 -10.97
N ALA A 51 -3.35 12.42 -10.62
CA ALA A 51 -3.75 13.53 -9.75
C ALA A 51 -3.16 13.43 -8.35
N LEU A 52 -3.12 12.22 -7.78
CA LEU A 52 -2.54 11.95 -6.46
C LEU A 52 -1.04 12.24 -6.45
N TYR A 53 -0.33 11.81 -7.49
CA TYR A 53 1.09 12.06 -7.67
C TYR A 53 1.38 13.55 -7.83
N ASP A 54 0.62 14.25 -8.67
CA ASP A 54 0.76 15.69 -8.88
C ASP A 54 0.56 16.49 -7.57
N ALA A 55 -0.40 16.08 -6.74
CA ALA A 55 -0.78 16.80 -5.54
C ALA A 55 0.09 16.49 -4.32
N TYR A 56 0.51 15.23 -4.16
CA TYR A 56 1.16 14.74 -2.94
C TYR A 56 2.47 13.98 -3.19
N GLY A 57 2.82 13.67 -4.43
CA GLY A 57 4.00 12.86 -4.77
C GLY A 57 3.82 11.37 -4.43
N GLU A 58 2.58 10.92 -4.26
CA GLU A 58 2.23 9.55 -3.88
C GLU A 58 1.51 8.85 -5.03
N MET A 59 1.75 7.56 -5.21
CA MET A 59 1.02 6.68 -6.14
C MET A 59 0.35 5.55 -5.35
N THR A 60 -0.70 4.99 -5.92
CA THR A 60 -1.39 3.83 -5.36
C THR A 60 -0.56 2.55 -5.57
N PRO A 61 -0.76 1.51 -4.74
CA PRO A 61 -0.10 0.22 -4.92
C PRO A 61 -0.80 -0.67 -5.98
N LEU A 62 -1.61 -0.08 -6.87
CA LEU A 62 -2.39 -0.79 -7.87
C LEU A 62 -1.79 -0.54 -9.25
N ASP A 63 -1.92 -1.52 -10.14
CA ASP A 63 -1.44 -1.42 -11.52
C ASP A 63 -2.49 -1.97 -12.49
N LEU A 64 -2.51 -1.43 -13.71
CA LEU A 64 -3.43 -1.85 -14.76
C LEU A 64 -2.80 -2.95 -15.60
N TYR A 65 -3.45 -4.12 -15.62
CA TYR A 65 -3.01 -5.20 -16.49
C TYR A 65 -3.46 -4.92 -17.93
N THR A 66 -2.56 -4.40 -18.76
CA THR A 66 -2.69 -4.40 -20.21
C THR A 66 -2.15 -5.74 -20.70
N GLY A 67 -3.02 -6.68 -21.10
CA GLY A 67 -2.64 -8.03 -21.50
C GLY A 67 -1.76 -8.17 -22.77
N ASP A 68 -0.93 -7.16 -23.07
CA ASP A 68 0.13 -7.16 -24.08
C ASP A 68 1.52 -7.42 -23.46
N ASP A 69 1.65 -7.38 -22.12
CA ASP A 69 2.90 -7.68 -21.40
C ASP A 69 3.10 -9.19 -21.17
N GLU A 70 3.15 -9.97 -22.25
CA GLU A 70 3.62 -11.38 -22.22
C GLU A 70 5.16 -11.50 -22.14
N ASP A 71 5.89 -10.38 -22.04
CA ASP A 71 7.36 -10.30 -21.98
C ASP A 71 7.88 -9.66 -20.67
N ASP A 72 7.18 -9.84 -19.53
CA ASP A 72 7.75 -9.47 -18.23
C ASP A 72 8.79 -10.52 -17.81
N GLU A 73 10.01 -10.34 -18.34
CA GLU A 73 11.19 -11.09 -17.90
C GLU A 73 11.33 -10.90 -16.38
N PRO A 74 11.44 -11.97 -15.57
CA PRO A 74 11.56 -11.81 -14.13
C PRO A 74 12.80 -10.97 -13.82
N ASP A 75 12.62 -9.84 -13.14
CA ASP A 75 13.67 -9.01 -12.57
C ASP A 75 14.60 -9.88 -11.70
N ASP A 76 15.71 -10.32 -12.30
CA ASP A 76 16.82 -10.98 -11.63
C ASP A 76 17.52 -9.93 -10.75
N GLY A 77 17.02 -9.78 -9.53
CA GLY A 77 17.58 -8.94 -8.48
C GLY A 77 18.97 -9.40 -7.97
N SER A 78 19.95 -9.61 -8.84
CA SER A 78 21.32 -10.00 -8.46
C SER A 78 22.37 -8.90 -8.59
N GLU A 79 22.14 -7.72 -7.99
CA GLU A 79 23.25 -6.81 -7.67
C GLU A 79 23.19 -6.31 -6.21
N ARG A 80 23.51 -7.19 -5.27
CA ARG A 80 24.01 -6.78 -3.95
C ARG A 80 25.40 -7.37 -3.73
N GLY A 81 26.39 -6.71 -4.32
CA GLY A 81 27.80 -6.89 -4.01
C GLY A 81 28.02 -6.76 -2.50
N SER A 82 28.15 -7.90 -1.84
CA SER A 82 28.49 -7.96 -0.42
C SER A 82 30.01 -7.88 -0.32
N GLY A 83 30.52 -6.67 -0.16
CA GLY A 83 31.94 -6.42 0.03
C GLY A 83 32.48 -7.23 1.21
N GLU A 84 33.54 -7.98 0.93
CA GLU A 84 34.34 -8.70 1.92
C GLU A 84 34.93 -7.68 2.91
N ARG A 85 34.33 -7.54 4.08
CA ARG A 85 34.97 -6.86 5.21
C ARG A 85 35.79 -7.89 5.98
N GLU A 86 37.10 -7.85 5.80
CA GLU A 86 38.05 -8.58 6.62
C GLU A 86 37.94 -8.08 8.07
N GLY A 87 37.46 -8.96 8.96
CA GLY A 87 37.41 -8.73 10.39
C GLY A 87 38.49 -9.55 11.07
N GLU A 88 39.65 -8.94 11.31
CA GLU A 88 40.56 -9.41 12.35
C GLU A 88 40.23 -8.68 13.65
N GLY A 89 39.69 -9.44 14.60
CA GLY A 89 39.31 -8.95 15.92
C GLY A 89 40.53 -8.86 16.83
N ASP A 90 40.71 -7.70 17.43
CA ASP A 90 41.48 -7.53 18.65
C ASP A 90 40.48 -7.27 19.78
N LEU A 91 40.24 -8.29 20.59
CA LEU A 91 39.45 -8.23 21.82
C LEU A 91 40.43 -8.08 22.98
N ASP A 92 40.49 -6.89 23.56
CA ASP A 92 41.03 -6.59 24.89
C ASP A 92 40.33 -5.28 25.31
N ASP A 93 39.87 -5.03 26.52
CA ASP A 93 40.08 -5.62 27.83
C ASP A 93 38.91 -5.12 28.70
N HIS A 94 38.56 -5.87 29.73
CA HIS A 94 37.49 -5.55 30.68
C HIS A 94 37.79 -4.26 31.47
N ASP A 95 36.77 -3.47 31.80
CA ASP A 95 36.72 -2.85 33.13
C ASP A 95 35.27 -2.68 33.58
N ASP A 96 35.07 -3.05 34.83
CA ASP A 96 33.82 -3.31 35.51
C ASP A 96 33.03 -2.01 35.81
N GLU A 97 31.69 -2.04 35.71
CA GLU A 97 30.88 -1.33 36.70
C GLU A 97 29.49 -1.96 36.85
N ASP A 98 29.28 -2.48 38.06
CA ASP A 98 28.09 -3.16 38.54
C ASP A 98 26.85 -2.24 38.56
N GLY A 99 25.69 -2.77 38.18
CA GLY A 99 24.46 -1.97 38.22
C GLY A 99 23.16 -2.69 37.88
N ASP A 100 22.86 -3.76 38.62
CA ASP A 100 21.51 -4.29 38.87
C ASP A 100 20.67 -4.76 37.67
N GLY A 101 20.64 -6.09 37.50
CA GLY A 101 19.65 -6.76 36.68
C GLY A 101 18.33 -6.96 37.43
N SER A 102 17.29 -6.26 37.01
CA SER A 102 15.90 -6.73 37.17
C SER A 102 15.01 -5.92 36.22
N ARG A 103 14.66 -6.45 35.03
CA ARG A 103 13.35 -7.08 34.81
C ARG A 103 12.27 -6.46 35.69
N ILE A 104 11.33 -5.73 35.12
CA ILE A 104 9.99 -6.20 34.77
C ILE A 104 9.25 -5.03 34.12
N TYR A 105 8.72 -5.32 32.93
CA TYR A 105 7.71 -4.55 32.22
C TYR A 105 6.57 -4.21 33.18
N SER A 106 6.46 -2.96 33.62
CA SER A 106 5.33 -2.43 34.39
C SER A 106 4.15 -2.22 33.45
N GLY A 107 3.65 -3.33 32.90
CA GLY A 107 2.26 -3.39 32.48
C GLY A 107 1.40 -3.48 33.73
N LEU A 108 0.38 -2.61 33.77
CA LEU A 108 -0.69 -2.51 34.76
C LEU A 108 -0.39 -1.56 35.93
N ASP A 109 -0.74 -0.30 35.69
CA ASP A 109 -1.29 0.73 36.60
C ASP A 109 -1.75 1.84 35.60
N ASP A 110 -2.95 2.39 35.54
CA ASP A 110 -4.16 2.33 36.34
C ASP A 110 -5.33 2.88 35.51
N ASP A 111 -6.53 2.75 36.07
CA ASP A 111 -7.73 3.61 35.93
C ASP A 111 -8.33 3.93 34.55
N TYR A 112 -9.18 3.02 34.03
CA TYR A 112 -10.40 3.48 33.36
C TYR A 112 -11.50 3.62 34.43
N ASP A 113 -11.79 4.87 34.78
CA ASP A 113 -12.87 5.32 35.64
C ASP A 113 -14.17 5.38 34.81
N ASP A 114 -14.95 4.28 34.83
CA ASP A 114 -16.32 4.26 34.30
C ASP A 114 -17.28 4.56 35.48
N GLU A 115 -17.45 5.85 35.78
CA GLU A 115 -18.54 6.34 36.63
C GLU A 115 -19.82 6.49 35.77
N ASP A 116 -20.47 5.36 35.49
CA ASP A 116 -21.90 5.35 35.10
C ASP A 116 -22.74 5.37 36.39
N GLU A 117 -23.04 6.57 36.90
CA GLU A 117 -24.11 6.77 37.90
C GLU A 117 -25.49 6.78 37.21
N ASP A 118 -26.16 5.63 37.22
CA ASP A 118 -27.61 5.49 37.02
C ASP A 118 -28.27 5.13 38.38
N ASP A 119 -28.91 6.10 39.06
CA ASP A 119 -30.24 6.00 39.73
C ASP A 119 -30.72 7.37 40.27
#